data_AF-A0A9W4RZY1-F1
#
_entry.id   AF-A0A9W4RZY1-F1
#
_cell.length_a   1.000
_cell.length_b   1.000
_cell.length_c   1.000
_cell.angle_alpha   90.00
_cell.angle_beta   90.00
_cell.angle_gamma   90.00
#
_symmetry.space_group_name_H-M   'P 1'
#
loop_
_entity.id
_entity.type
_entity.pdbx_description
1 polymer ?
#
loop_
_entity_poly.entity_id
_entity_poly.type
_entity_poly.pdbx_seq_one_letter_code
_entity_poly.pdbx_strand_id
1 'polypeptide(L)'
;RGYFMRGCRFCTTEGTLWIEYARCEMEWLAKMDAKRGSGKKKDANPLAGEKMDDDDEIRFGDEEDEENEEGDDLPVPGKKVIDEDAAAKLKNNPAMDGAIPMAIFDISRKQSFFTPDVAERFFDMFATFAKVSCLERIITHVVEAMRALDAAHPSTWNCYVRLPLVGVSPDTPEFPLGLREVLSRLGQGLDETSDKEALRSKSLVWIQMIILVEDLDEGIKAVLEATKGKLQA
;
A
#
# COMPACT_ATOMS: atom_id res chain seq x y z
N ARG A 1 -3.37 15.59 5.60
CA ARG A 1 -4.51 14.64 5.73
C ARG A 1 -5.82 15.20 5.18
N GLY A 2 -6.30 16.37 5.63
CA GLY A 2 -7.59 16.96 5.18
C GLY A 2 -7.79 17.02 3.65
N TYR A 3 -6.77 17.52 2.92
CA TYR A 3 -6.81 17.57 1.45
C TYR A 3 -6.98 16.20 0.78
N PHE A 4 -6.29 15.16 1.25
CA PHE A 4 -6.44 13.80 0.71
C PHE A 4 -7.83 13.23 1.01
N MET A 5 -8.34 13.39 2.23
CA MET A 5 -9.69 12.92 2.57
C MET A 5 -10.76 13.59 1.70
N ARG A 6 -10.62 14.89 1.39
CA ARG A 6 -11.51 15.60 0.47
C ARG A 6 -11.36 15.08 -0.95
N GLY A 7 -10.13 15.00 -1.47
CA GLY A 7 -9.87 14.53 -2.84
C GLY A 7 -10.34 13.10 -3.09
N CYS A 8 -10.12 12.18 -2.14
CA CYS A 8 -10.57 10.80 -2.25
C CYS A 8 -12.11 10.65 -2.33
N ARG A 9 -12.88 11.63 -1.86
CA ARG A 9 -14.35 11.64 -2.04
C ARG A 9 -14.76 11.86 -3.51
N PHE A 10 -13.92 12.53 -4.29
CA PHE A 10 -14.17 12.81 -5.71
C PHE A 10 -13.48 11.80 -6.64
N CYS A 11 -12.34 11.24 -6.23
CA CYS A 11 -11.60 10.23 -6.99
C CYS A 11 -12.13 8.81 -6.72
N THR A 12 -13.27 8.48 -7.31
CA THR A 12 -13.90 7.14 -7.21
C THR A 12 -13.64 6.27 -8.44
N THR A 13 -13.08 6.83 -9.51
CA THR A 13 -12.83 6.14 -10.78
C THR A 13 -11.37 5.74 -11.00
N GLU A 14 -10.44 6.28 -10.21
CA GLU A 14 -9.02 6.00 -10.34
C GLU A 14 -8.35 5.88 -8.95
N GLY A 15 -7.53 4.84 -8.76
CA GLY A 15 -6.88 4.55 -7.48
C GLY A 15 -5.62 5.37 -7.17
N THR A 16 -5.11 6.18 -8.10
CA THR A 16 -3.80 6.86 -7.95
C THR A 16 -3.77 7.79 -6.74
N LEU A 17 -4.83 8.60 -6.52
CA LEU A 17 -4.88 9.49 -5.36
C LEU A 17 -4.89 8.72 -4.03
N TRP A 18 -5.53 7.55 -4.00
CA TRP A 18 -5.60 6.71 -2.81
C TRP A 18 -4.24 6.10 -2.47
N ILE A 19 -3.48 5.67 -3.48
CA ILE A 19 -2.12 5.14 -3.31
C ILE A 19 -1.20 6.24 -2.80
N GLU A 20 -1.29 7.45 -3.37
CA GLU A 20 -0.47 8.59 -2.91
C GLU A 20 -0.86 9.05 -1.50
N TYR A 21 -2.14 8.96 -1.12
CA TYR A 21 -2.53 9.20 0.26
C TYR A 21 -1.87 8.19 1.21
N ALA A 22 -1.94 6.90 0.87
CA ALA A 22 -1.28 5.86 1.66
C ALA A 22 0.25 6.04 1.71
N ARG A 23 0.88 6.50 0.61
CA ARG A 23 2.32 6.83 0.57
C ARG A 23 2.66 7.93 1.56
N CYS A 24 1.91 9.03 1.58
CA CYS A 24 2.17 10.12 2.53
C CYS A 24 2.10 9.64 3.99
N GLU A 25 1.20 8.71 4.31
CA GLU A 25 1.12 8.11 5.65
C GLU A 25 2.31 7.20 5.94
N MET A 26 2.81 6.45 4.96
CA MET A 26 4.03 5.65 5.10
C MET A 26 5.29 6.51 5.29
N GLU A 27 5.40 7.64 4.60
CA GLU A 27 6.49 8.60 4.81
C GLU A 27 6.46 9.20 6.21
N TRP A 28 5.26 9.49 6.72
CA TRP A 28 5.09 9.94 8.09
C TRP A 28 5.54 8.87 9.09
N LEU A 29 5.15 7.60 8.89
CA LEU A 29 5.61 6.46 9.71
C LEU A 29 7.13 6.31 9.69
N ALA A 30 7.74 6.39 8.51
CA ALA A 30 9.20 6.33 8.36
C ALA A 30 9.91 7.44 9.13
N LYS A 31 9.39 8.68 9.09
CA LYS A 31 9.91 9.81 9.88
C LYS A 31 9.80 9.55 11.38
N MET A 32 8.70 8.95 11.82
CA MET A 32 8.46 8.67 13.23
C MET A 32 9.36 7.56 13.78
N ASP A 33 9.56 6.49 13.01
CA ASP A 33 10.48 5.41 13.37
C ASP A 33 11.93 5.90 13.44
N ALA A 34 12.35 6.75 12.49
CA ALA A 34 13.67 7.38 12.51
C ALA A 34 13.89 8.24 13.77
N LYS A 35 12.87 9.01 14.19
CA LYS A 35 12.92 9.78 15.44
C LYS A 35 13.07 8.88 16.66
N ARG A 36 12.33 7.75 16.72
CA ARG A 36 12.43 6.78 17.83
C ARG A 36 13.82 6.14 17.92
N GLY A 37 14.42 5.79 16.78
CA GLY A 37 15.77 5.19 16.73
C GLY A 37 16.89 6.15 17.15
N SER A 38 16.68 7.47 17.03
CA SER A 38 17.71 8.49 17.29
C SER A 38 17.98 8.80 18.79
N GLY A 39 17.23 8.20 19.72
CA GLY A 39 17.44 8.38 21.17
C GLY A 39 17.24 9.80 21.71
N LYS A 40 16.79 10.77 20.89
CA LYS A 40 16.38 12.10 21.37
C LYS A 40 15.23 11.93 22.36
N LYS A 41 15.42 12.47 23.57
CA LYS A 41 14.48 12.40 24.71
C LYS A 41 13.03 12.61 24.28
N LYS A 42 12.13 11.82 24.89
CA LYS A 42 10.68 11.94 24.86
C LYS A 42 10.24 13.25 25.53
N ASP A 43 10.48 14.39 24.90
CA ASP A 43 9.82 15.63 25.25
C ASP A 43 8.95 16.06 24.07
N ALA A 44 7.68 16.30 24.38
CA ALA A 44 6.53 16.51 23.49
C ALA A 44 5.92 15.22 22.90
N ASN A 45 4.65 15.00 23.28
CA ASN A 45 3.70 14.25 22.48
C ASN A 45 3.87 14.65 21.00
N PRO A 46 4.24 13.73 20.08
CA PRO A 46 4.43 14.07 18.67
C PRO A 46 3.17 14.67 18.02
N LEU A 47 2.02 14.53 18.69
CA LEU A 47 0.73 15.11 18.31
C LEU A 47 0.52 16.56 18.79
N ALA A 48 1.40 17.13 19.61
CA ALA A 48 1.20 18.47 20.18
C ALA A 48 1.33 19.60 19.14
N GLY A 49 1.94 19.34 17.98
CA GLY A 49 2.07 20.29 16.87
C GLY A 49 1.06 20.10 15.74
N GLU A 50 0.29 19.01 15.73
CA GLU A 50 -0.80 18.75 14.78
C GLU A 50 -2.14 18.78 15.51
N LYS A 51 -2.42 19.88 16.23
CA LYS A 51 -3.82 20.27 16.36
C LYS A 51 -4.27 20.55 14.93
N MET A 52 -5.23 19.77 14.43
CA MET A 52 -6.10 20.27 13.37
C MET A 52 -6.53 21.66 13.84
N ASP A 53 -6.27 22.70 13.05
CA ASP A 53 -6.99 23.95 13.27
C ASP A 53 -8.48 23.57 13.26
N ASP A 54 -9.19 23.91 14.32
CA ASP A 54 -10.65 23.81 14.41
C ASP A 54 -11.34 24.60 13.28
N ASP A 55 -10.59 25.33 12.44
CA ASP A 55 -11.07 25.96 11.22
C ASP A 55 -11.37 24.96 10.07
N ASP A 56 -10.99 23.69 10.23
CA ASP A 56 -11.47 22.56 9.40
C ASP A 56 -12.79 21.94 9.94
N GLU A 57 -13.42 22.56 10.97
CA GLU A 57 -14.76 22.23 11.48
C GLU A 57 -15.84 22.85 10.58
N ILE A 58 -16.50 22.04 9.75
CA ILE A 58 -17.79 22.44 9.18
C ILE A 58 -18.81 22.37 10.31
N ARG A 59 -19.26 23.54 10.79
CA ARG A 59 -20.47 23.68 11.60
C ARG A 59 -21.64 23.04 10.84
N PHE A 60 -22.27 22.04 11.45
CA PHE A 60 -23.59 21.60 11.03
C PHE A 60 -24.58 22.69 11.42
N GLY A 61 -24.92 23.56 10.46
CA GLY A 61 -26.13 24.37 10.57
C GLY A 61 -27.32 23.45 10.30
N ASP A 62 -28.07 23.12 11.34
CA ASP A 62 -29.46 22.72 11.21
C ASP A 62 -30.24 23.93 10.70
N GLU A 63 -30.33 24.12 9.39
CA GLU A 63 -31.24 25.11 8.81
C GLU A 63 -32.03 24.46 7.66
N GLU A 64 -33.31 24.31 7.96
CA GLU A 64 -34.41 23.98 7.06
C GLU A 64 -34.45 24.99 5.88
N ASP A 65 -34.71 24.46 4.68
CA ASP A 65 -35.23 25.14 3.48
C ASP A 65 -34.96 26.65 3.30
N GLU A 66 -33.98 27.05 2.48
CA GLU A 66 -34.12 28.24 1.62
C GLU A 66 -33.44 28.03 0.24
N GLU A 67 -34.22 28.28 -0.82
CA GLU A 67 -33.81 28.31 -2.23
C GLU A 67 -32.96 29.56 -2.58
N ASN A 68 -32.23 29.46 -3.70
CA ASN A 68 -31.42 30.48 -4.42
C ASN A 68 -29.95 30.58 -3.98
N GLU A 69 -28.94 30.83 -4.81
CA GLU A 69 -28.86 31.40 -6.17
C GLU A 69 -27.45 31.07 -6.72
N GLU A 70 -27.30 31.16 -8.05
CA GLU A 70 -26.11 30.92 -8.88
C GLU A 70 -24.72 31.14 -8.24
N GLY A 71 -23.88 30.10 -8.22
CA GLY A 71 -22.45 30.24 -7.97
C GLY A 71 -21.72 28.92 -7.78
N ASP A 72 -20.99 28.50 -8.82
CA ASP A 72 -19.99 27.40 -8.81
C ASP A 72 -20.50 26.06 -8.27
N ASP A 73 -21.20 25.32 -9.14
CA ASP A 73 -21.68 23.96 -8.86
C ASP A 73 -20.47 23.01 -8.76
N LEU A 74 -19.82 22.98 -7.60
CA LEU A 74 -18.87 21.95 -7.24
C LEU A 74 -19.59 20.60 -7.37
N PRO A 75 -18.97 19.58 -8.00
CA PRO A 75 -19.63 18.30 -8.20
C PRO A 75 -20.21 17.78 -6.89
N VAL A 76 -21.52 17.59 -6.82
CA VAL A 76 -22.17 17.06 -5.61
C VAL A 76 -21.62 15.65 -5.38
N PRO A 77 -21.03 15.34 -4.21
CA PRO A 77 -20.41 14.05 -3.97
C PRO A 77 -21.44 12.94 -4.13
N GLY A 78 -21.27 12.07 -5.11
CA GLY A 78 -21.99 10.80 -5.14
C GLY A 78 -21.64 10.02 -3.86
N LYS A 79 -22.66 9.62 -3.10
CA LYS A 79 -22.68 8.62 -2.00
C LYS A 79 -21.44 8.62 -1.07
N LYS A 80 -21.57 9.06 0.20
CA LYS A 80 -20.50 9.12 1.24
C LYS A 80 -19.36 8.07 1.04
N VAL A 81 -18.34 8.43 0.26
CA VAL A 81 -17.22 7.56 -0.16
C VAL A 81 -16.34 7.18 1.03
N ILE A 82 -16.24 8.10 1.98
CA ILE A 82 -15.66 7.89 3.31
C ILE A 82 -16.82 8.13 4.28
N ASP A 83 -17.36 7.05 4.84
CA ASP A 83 -18.40 7.13 5.88
C ASP A 83 -17.83 7.75 7.18
N GLU A 84 -18.70 8.21 8.07
CA GLU A 84 -18.30 8.86 9.33
C GLU A 84 -17.47 7.91 10.21
N ASP A 85 -17.75 6.61 10.14
CA ASP A 85 -16.98 5.57 10.83
C ASP A 85 -15.55 5.42 10.28
N ALA A 86 -15.37 5.51 8.96
CA ALA A 86 -14.09 5.48 8.27
C ALA A 86 -13.29 6.75 8.54
N ALA A 87 -13.96 7.92 8.55
CA ALA A 87 -13.34 9.17 8.96
C ALA A 87 -12.89 9.12 10.43
N ALA A 88 -13.70 8.53 11.33
CA ALA A 88 -13.35 8.33 12.73
C ALA A 88 -12.17 7.37 12.89
N LYS A 89 -12.13 6.26 12.13
CA LYS A 89 -11.00 5.32 12.10
C LYS A 89 -9.70 5.97 11.62
N LEU A 90 -9.77 6.89 10.66
CA LEU A 90 -8.62 7.65 10.18
C LEU A 90 -8.17 8.74 11.17
N LYS A 91 -9.10 9.32 11.95
CA LYS A 91 -8.82 10.38 12.94
C LYS A 91 -8.29 9.85 14.27
N ASN A 92 -8.77 8.71 14.76
CA ASN A 92 -8.57 8.29 16.15
C ASN A 92 -7.57 7.14 16.37
N ASN A 93 -6.85 6.68 15.35
CA ASN A 93 -5.97 5.52 15.50
C ASN A 93 -4.55 5.91 15.97
N PRO A 94 -3.99 5.31 17.05
CA PRO A 94 -2.61 5.54 17.46
C PRO A 94 -1.64 5.30 16.30
N ALA A 95 -1.03 6.39 15.86
CA ALA A 95 -0.47 6.50 14.51
C ALA A 95 0.75 5.61 14.19
N MET A 96 1.22 4.75 15.11
CA MET A 96 2.50 4.05 14.99
C MET A 96 2.41 2.58 14.51
N ASP A 97 1.22 1.99 14.44
CA ASP A 97 1.05 0.56 14.11
C ASP A 97 0.73 0.29 12.63
N GLY A 98 0.70 1.34 11.80
CA GLY A 98 0.35 1.24 10.39
C GLY A 98 -1.15 1.21 10.09
N ALA A 99 -2.02 1.42 11.09
CA ALA A 99 -3.45 1.27 10.89
C ALA A 99 -4.10 2.31 9.99
N ILE A 100 -3.51 3.51 9.85
CA ILE A 100 -4.00 4.53 8.92
C ILE A 100 -3.76 4.09 7.46
N PRO A 101 -2.55 3.71 7.02
CA PRO A 101 -2.33 3.10 5.71
C PRO A 101 -3.24 1.90 5.40
N MET A 102 -3.43 1.00 6.37
CA MET A 102 -4.33 -0.15 6.20
C MET A 102 -5.79 0.29 6.04
N ALA A 103 -6.25 1.29 6.81
CA ALA A 103 -7.58 1.84 6.68
C ALA A 103 -7.80 2.51 5.31
N ILE A 104 -6.81 3.26 4.79
CA ILE A 104 -6.89 3.85 3.45
C ILE A 104 -7.06 2.75 2.41
N PHE A 105 -6.26 1.68 2.49
CA PHE A 105 -6.40 0.52 1.63
C PHE A 105 -7.79 -0.12 1.74
N ASP A 106 -8.29 -0.36 2.96
CA ASP A 106 -9.60 -0.98 3.19
C ASP A 106 -10.80 -0.13 2.72
N ILE A 107 -10.69 1.19 2.79
CA ILE A 107 -11.72 2.09 2.25
C ILE A 107 -11.63 2.12 0.72
N SER A 108 -10.41 2.09 0.15
CA SER A 108 -10.21 2.02 -1.29
C SER A 108 -10.81 0.76 -1.91
N ARG A 109 -10.84 -0.36 -1.16
CA ARG A 109 -11.48 -1.62 -1.55
C ARG A 109 -12.97 -1.53 -1.81
N LYS A 110 -13.64 -0.52 -1.24
CA LYS A 110 -15.08 -0.30 -1.45
C LYS A 110 -15.39 0.53 -2.70
N GLN A 111 -14.36 1.04 -3.39
CA GLN A 111 -14.51 1.92 -4.55
C GLN A 111 -14.61 1.11 -5.85
N SER A 112 -15.26 1.69 -6.87
CA SER A 112 -15.49 1.00 -8.15
C SER A 112 -14.22 0.76 -8.96
N PHE A 113 -13.14 1.54 -8.74
CA PHE A 113 -11.85 1.31 -9.38
C PHE A 113 -11.10 0.09 -8.84
N PHE A 114 -11.51 -0.49 -7.71
CA PHE A 114 -10.67 -1.43 -6.99
C PHE A 114 -10.61 -2.79 -7.69
N THR A 115 -9.42 -3.14 -8.16
CA THR A 115 -9.11 -4.43 -8.80
C THR A 115 -7.85 -5.04 -8.17
N PRO A 116 -7.57 -6.34 -8.40
CA PRO A 116 -6.31 -6.94 -7.96
C PRO A 116 -5.06 -6.20 -8.48
N ASP A 117 -5.09 -5.62 -9.68
CA ASP A 117 -3.97 -4.80 -10.17
C ASP A 117 -3.81 -3.49 -9.39
N VAL A 118 -4.89 -2.85 -8.95
CA VAL A 118 -4.80 -1.68 -8.07
C VAL A 118 -4.24 -2.09 -6.70
N ALA A 119 -4.67 -3.22 -6.16
CA ALA A 119 -4.16 -3.75 -4.89
C ALA A 119 -2.66 -4.08 -4.97
N GLU A 120 -2.19 -4.62 -6.10
CA GLU A 120 -0.76 -4.81 -6.36
C GLU A 120 0.01 -3.48 -6.37
N ARG A 121 -0.55 -2.41 -6.93
CA ARG A 121 0.09 -1.08 -6.87
C ARG A 121 0.21 -0.54 -5.44
N PHE A 122 -0.76 -0.83 -4.56
CA PHE A 122 -0.62 -0.55 -3.13
C PHE A 122 0.52 -1.36 -2.51
N PHE A 123 0.58 -2.67 -2.80
CA PHE A 123 1.66 -3.55 -2.33
C PHE A 123 3.03 -3.03 -2.77
N ASP A 124 3.20 -2.70 -4.05
CA ASP A 124 4.46 -2.18 -4.59
C ASP A 124 4.88 -0.88 -3.89
N MET A 125 3.93 0.03 -3.68
CA MET A 125 4.18 1.29 -2.96
C MET A 125 4.61 1.03 -1.52
N PHE A 126 3.87 0.20 -0.78
CA PHE A 126 4.21 -0.14 0.61
C PHE A 126 5.59 -0.81 0.71
N ALA A 127 5.92 -1.71 -0.22
CA ALA A 127 7.18 -2.44 -0.24
C ALA A 127 8.42 -1.53 -0.37
N THR A 128 8.27 -0.30 -0.88
CA THR A 128 9.38 0.68 -0.92
C THR A 128 9.83 1.15 0.46
N PHE A 129 9.01 0.98 1.50
CA PHE A 129 9.26 1.46 2.86
C PHE A 129 9.92 0.39 3.76
N ALA A 130 10.94 -0.30 3.26
CA ALA A 130 11.65 -1.41 3.93
C ALA A 130 12.07 -1.16 5.40
N LYS A 131 12.27 0.12 5.78
CA LYS A 131 12.73 0.52 7.12
C LYS A 131 11.60 0.83 8.12
N VAL A 132 10.34 0.80 7.68
CA VAL A 132 9.18 1.05 8.55
C VAL A 132 8.89 -0.20 9.37
N SER A 133 8.83 -0.07 10.70
CA SER A 133 8.74 -1.21 11.62
C SER A 133 7.44 -2.00 11.51
N CYS A 134 6.34 -1.38 11.06
CA CYS A 134 5.06 -2.03 10.83
C CYS A 134 4.84 -2.51 9.38
N LEU A 135 5.88 -2.47 8.52
CA LEU A 135 5.76 -2.86 7.11
C LEU A 135 5.21 -4.27 6.92
N GLU A 136 5.75 -5.25 7.65
CA GLU A 136 5.34 -6.66 7.56
C GLU A 136 3.83 -6.81 7.79
N ARG A 137 3.30 -6.11 8.79
CA ARG A 137 1.88 -6.12 9.11
C ARG A 137 1.03 -5.53 7.97
N ILE A 138 1.44 -4.38 7.44
CA ILE A 138 0.71 -3.70 6.36
C ILE A 138 0.69 -4.56 5.08
N ILE A 139 1.85 -5.07 4.69
CA ILE A 139 1.99 -5.87 3.47
C ILE A 139 1.25 -7.20 3.59
N THR A 140 1.30 -7.85 4.76
CA THR A 140 0.54 -9.09 5.02
C THR A 140 -0.96 -8.83 4.91
N HIS A 141 -1.46 -7.74 5.50
CA HIS A 141 -2.87 -7.34 5.40
C HIS A 141 -3.32 -7.15 3.94
N VAL A 142 -2.49 -6.52 3.11
CA VAL A 142 -2.77 -6.34 1.67
C VAL A 142 -2.83 -7.68 0.95
N VAL A 143 -1.84 -8.57 1.15
CA VAL A 143 -1.80 -9.88 0.48
C VAL A 143 -2.98 -10.75 0.92
N GLU A 144 -3.32 -10.77 2.20
CA GLU A 144 -4.50 -11.50 2.71
C GLU A 144 -5.80 -10.99 2.08
N ALA A 145 -5.96 -9.66 1.98
CA ALA A 145 -7.11 -9.06 1.32
C ALA A 145 -7.18 -9.41 -0.18
N MET A 146 -6.03 -9.43 -0.88
CA MET A 146 -5.97 -9.83 -2.29
C MET A 146 -6.33 -11.31 -2.47
N ARG A 147 -5.83 -12.20 -1.60
CA ARG A 147 -6.15 -13.62 -1.62
C ARG A 147 -7.63 -13.90 -1.31
N ALA A 148 -8.24 -13.12 -0.43
CA ALA A 148 -9.66 -13.21 -0.14
C ALA A 148 -10.54 -12.69 -1.29
N LEU A 149 -10.03 -11.74 -2.08
CA LEU A 149 -10.74 -11.18 -3.23
C LEU A 149 -10.68 -12.11 -4.44
N ASP A 150 -9.47 -12.48 -4.87
CA ASP A 150 -9.22 -13.40 -5.97
C ASP A 150 -7.82 -14.02 -5.81
N ALA A 151 -7.79 -15.25 -5.29
CA ALA A 151 -6.55 -15.99 -5.06
C ALA A 151 -5.86 -16.46 -6.36
N ALA A 152 -6.60 -16.63 -7.46
CA ALA A 152 -6.05 -17.12 -8.72
C ALA A 152 -5.47 -15.99 -9.59
N HIS A 153 -5.83 -14.74 -9.32
CA HIS A 153 -5.38 -13.59 -10.10
C HIS A 153 -3.84 -13.48 -10.17
N PRO A 154 -3.24 -13.19 -11.33
CA PRO A 154 -1.79 -13.06 -11.48
C PRO A 154 -1.18 -12.01 -10.56
N SER A 155 -1.87 -10.88 -10.34
CA SER A 155 -1.43 -9.80 -9.43
C SER A 155 -1.40 -10.27 -7.96
N THR A 156 -2.40 -11.06 -7.54
CA THR A 156 -2.43 -11.68 -6.20
C THR A 156 -1.28 -12.66 -6.03
N TRP A 157 -1.04 -13.52 -7.02
CA TRP A 157 0.12 -14.40 -7.04
C TRP A 157 1.42 -13.61 -6.99
N ASN A 158 1.58 -12.56 -7.80
CA ASN A 158 2.79 -11.77 -7.84
C ASN A 158 3.12 -11.15 -6.47
N CYS A 159 2.12 -10.61 -5.75
CA CYS A 159 2.32 -10.12 -4.39
C CYS A 159 2.65 -11.24 -3.40
N TYR A 160 1.93 -12.37 -3.45
CA TYR A 160 2.14 -13.50 -2.55
C TYR A 160 3.52 -14.17 -2.73
N VAL A 161 3.97 -14.28 -3.99
CA VAL A 161 5.29 -14.78 -4.37
C VAL A 161 6.39 -13.90 -3.80
N ARG A 162 6.25 -12.57 -3.90
CA ARG A 162 7.29 -11.61 -3.46
C ARG A 162 7.29 -11.36 -1.95
N LEU A 163 6.18 -11.63 -1.26
CA LEU A 163 5.99 -11.39 0.17
C LEU A 163 7.20 -11.77 1.07
N PRO A 164 7.84 -12.96 0.93
CA PRO A 164 8.96 -13.36 1.78
C PRO A 164 10.21 -12.48 1.69
N LEU A 165 10.34 -11.68 0.63
CA LEU A 165 11.51 -10.82 0.40
C LEU A 165 11.19 -9.33 0.58
N VAL A 166 9.96 -8.97 0.96
CA VAL A 166 9.61 -7.58 1.21
C VAL A 166 10.37 -7.08 2.44
N GLY A 167 11.13 -6.00 2.30
CA GLY A 167 11.95 -5.43 3.39
C GLY A 167 13.26 -6.17 3.67
N VAL A 168 13.58 -7.23 2.93
CA VAL A 168 14.82 -8.01 3.10
C VAL A 168 15.87 -7.52 2.11
N SER A 169 17.07 -7.17 2.61
CA SER A 169 18.17 -6.73 1.75
C SER A 169 18.91 -7.95 1.16
N PRO A 170 19.34 -7.92 -0.11
CA PRO A 170 20.16 -8.97 -0.73
C PRO A 170 21.43 -9.33 0.03
N ASP A 171 21.97 -8.40 0.82
CA ASP A 171 23.21 -8.58 1.59
C ASP A 171 23.02 -9.32 2.92
N THR A 172 21.79 -9.73 3.26
CA THR A 172 21.50 -10.38 4.54
C THR A 172 21.28 -11.88 4.37
N PRO A 173 21.62 -12.71 5.38
CA PRO A 173 21.48 -14.16 5.28
C PRO A 173 20.03 -14.64 5.15
N GLU A 174 19.05 -13.79 5.45
CA GLU A 174 17.62 -14.06 5.26
C GLU A 174 17.24 -14.07 3.76
N PHE A 175 17.95 -13.32 2.93
CA PHE A 175 17.59 -13.17 1.51
C PHE A 175 17.65 -14.49 0.73
N PRO A 176 18.72 -15.32 0.81
CA PRO A 176 18.72 -16.63 0.13
C PRO A 176 17.61 -17.57 0.59
N LEU A 177 17.23 -17.52 1.88
CA LEU A 177 16.13 -18.33 2.42
C LEU A 177 14.78 -17.86 1.90
N GLY A 178 14.55 -16.54 1.92
CA GLY A 178 13.36 -15.93 1.34
C GLY A 178 13.26 -16.21 -0.16
N LEU A 179 14.36 -16.11 -0.90
CA LEU A 179 14.40 -16.37 -2.34
C LEU A 179 14.01 -17.81 -2.68
N ARG A 180 14.43 -18.79 -1.87
CA ARG A 180 13.98 -20.19 -2.05
C ARG A 180 12.46 -20.30 -1.95
N GLU A 181 11.87 -19.65 -0.96
CA GLU A 181 10.41 -19.62 -0.78
C GLU A 181 9.73 -18.90 -1.95
N VAL A 182 10.27 -17.77 -2.42
CA VAL A 182 9.77 -17.05 -3.60
C VAL A 182 9.76 -17.97 -4.83
N LEU A 183 10.85 -18.68 -5.12
CA LEU A 183 10.93 -19.57 -6.27
C LEU A 183 9.95 -20.75 -6.17
N SER A 184 9.77 -21.29 -4.95
CA SER A 184 8.78 -22.33 -4.68
C SER A 184 7.36 -21.84 -4.96
N ARG A 185 6.99 -20.67 -4.42
CA ARG A 185 5.68 -20.04 -4.64
C ARG A 185 5.46 -19.65 -6.09
N LEU A 186 6.50 -19.22 -6.80
CA LEU A 186 6.42 -18.90 -8.22
C LEU A 186 6.08 -20.14 -9.04
N GLY A 187 6.72 -21.28 -8.73
CA GLY A 187 6.38 -22.56 -9.35
C GLY A 187 4.91 -22.91 -9.16
N GLN A 188 4.42 -22.86 -7.92
CA GLN A 188 3.00 -23.09 -7.59
C GLN A 188 2.07 -22.10 -8.30
N GLY A 189 2.42 -20.82 -8.28
CA GLY A 189 1.63 -19.77 -8.91
C GLY A 189 1.51 -19.94 -10.42
N LEU A 190 2.55 -20.41 -11.10
CA LEU A 190 2.50 -20.72 -12.53
C LEU A 190 1.59 -21.90 -12.85
N ASP A 191 1.30 -22.78 -11.89
CA ASP A 191 0.37 -23.89 -12.05
C ASP A 191 -1.08 -23.49 -11.71
N GLU A 192 -1.26 -22.64 -10.70
CA GLU A 192 -2.56 -22.33 -10.10
C GLU A 192 -3.15 -20.97 -10.52
N THR A 193 -2.39 -20.09 -11.15
CA THR A 193 -2.90 -18.78 -11.58
C THR A 193 -3.88 -18.88 -12.75
N SER A 194 -4.83 -17.94 -12.81
CA SER A 194 -5.77 -17.79 -13.91
C SER A 194 -5.12 -17.36 -15.23
N ASP A 195 -3.99 -16.62 -15.17
CA ASP A 195 -3.24 -16.16 -16.33
C ASP A 195 -1.73 -16.32 -16.11
N LYS A 196 -1.18 -17.39 -16.69
CA LYS A 196 0.23 -17.75 -16.57
C LYS A 196 1.14 -16.72 -17.25
N GLU A 197 0.74 -16.16 -18.38
CA GLU A 197 1.55 -15.21 -19.14
C GLU A 197 1.64 -13.85 -18.42
N ALA A 198 0.54 -13.42 -17.81
CA ALA A 198 0.53 -12.22 -16.98
C ALA A 198 1.44 -12.39 -15.74
N LEU A 199 1.37 -13.53 -15.03
CA LEU A 199 2.25 -13.80 -13.89
C LEU A 199 3.72 -13.90 -14.30
N ARG A 200 4.04 -14.58 -15.42
CA ARG A 200 5.39 -14.64 -16.00
C ARG A 200 5.94 -13.24 -16.26
N SER A 201 5.16 -12.41 -16.95
CA SER A 201 5.56 -11.04 -17.31
C SER A 201 5.85 -10.20 -16.06
N LYS A 202 4.97 -10.23 -15.05
CA LYS A 202 5.17 -9.51 -13.78
C LYS A 202 6.42 -10.03 -13.02
N SER A 203 6.61 -11.35 -12.98
CA SER A 203 7.75 -11.99 -12.33
C SER A 203 9.08 -11.64 -13.01
N LEU A 204 9.09 -11.59 -14.35
CA LEU A 204 10.26 -11.21 -15.15
C LEU A 204 10.71 -9.77 -14.84
N VAL A 205 9.76 -8.83 -14.76
CA VAL A 205 10.05 -7.44 -14.37
C VAL A 205 10.70 -7.40 -12.99
N TRP A 206 10.12 -8.10 -12.01
CA TRP A 206 10.65 -8.14 -10.65
C TRP A 206 12.05 -8.78 -10.59
N ILE A 207 12.26 -9.93 -11.23
CA ILE A 207 13.58 -10.59 -11.29
C ILE A 207 14.61 -9.66 -11.92
N GLN A 208 14.25 -8.98 -13.00
CA GLN A 208 15.15 -8.04 -13.68
C GLN A 208 15.55 -6.87 -12.77
N MET A 209 14.64 -6.37 -11.94
CA MET A 209 14.95 -5.32 -10.96
C MET A 209 15.95 -5.79 -9.90
N ILE A 210 15.87 -7.05 -9.45
CA ILE A 210 16.82 -7.59 -8.47
C ILE A 210 18.20 -7.80 -9.10
N ILE A 211 18.27 -8.32 -10.32
CA ILE A 211 19.55 -8.53 -11.03
C ILE A 211 20.31 -7.21 -11.22
N LEU A 212 19.59 -6.08 -11.29
CA LEU A 212 20.17 -4.73 -11.43
C LEU A 212 20.71 -4.15 -10.11
N VAL A 213 20.52 -4.82 -8.97
CA VAL A 213 21.11 -4.39 -7.70
C VAL A 213 22.64 -4.55 -7.78
N GLU A 214 23.35 -3.48 -7.44
CA GLU A 214 24.82 -3.47 -7.36
C GLU A 214 25.30 -4.45 -6.29
N ASP A 215 26.47 -5.06 -6.51
CA ASP A 215 27.12 -6.00 -5.58
C ASP A 215 26.28 -7.24 -5.20
N LEU A 216 25.27 -7.60 -6.01
CA LEU A 216 24.50 -8.82 -5.81
C LEU A 216 25.40 -10.07 -5.89
N ASP A 217 25.27 -10.96 -4.91
CA ASP A 217 25.98 -12.24 -4.87
C ASP A 217 25.85 -13.00 -6.20
N GLU A 218 26.99 -13.47 -6.73
CA GLU A 218 27.05 -14.13 -8.03
C GLU A 218 26.24 -15.43 -8.09
N GLY A 219 26.13 -16.14 -6.96
CA GLY A 219 25.28 -17.33 -6.85
C GLY A 219 23.79 -16.97 -6.96
N ILE A 220 23.36 -15.94 -6.23
CA ILE A 220 21.99 -15.42 -6.32
C ILE A 220 21.68 -14.93 -7.73
N LYS A 221 22.59 -14.16 -8.33
CA LYS A 221 22.46 -13.64 -9.69
C LYS A 221 22.33 -14.77 -10.71
N ALA A 222 23.16 -15.80 -10.62
CA ALA A 222 23.09 -16.97 -11.50
C ALA A 222 21.74 -17.71 -11.39
N VAL A 223 21.20 -17.87 -10.18
CA VAL A 223 19.89 -18.48 -9.96
C VAL A 223 18.77 -17.64 -10.56
N LEU A 224 18.82 -16.32 -10.41
CA LEU A 224 17.83 -15.39 -10.95
C LEU A 224 17.88 -15.34 -12.49
N GLU A 225 19.06 -15.31 -13.09
CA GLU A 225 19.23 -15.39 -14.56
C GLU A 225 18.74 -16.73 -15.12
N ALA A 226 19.04 -17.85 -14.44
CA ALA A 226 18.52 -19.16 -14.84
C ALA A 226 16.99 -19.23 -14.73
N THR A 227 16.41 -18.61 -13.70
CA THR A 227 14.95 -18.52 -13.51
C THR A 227 14.32 -17.65 -14.60
N LYS A 228 14.91 -16.48 -14.88
CA LYS A 228 14.51 -15.60 -15.97
C LYS A 228 14.50 -16.33 -17.31
N GLY A 229 15.55 -17.09 -17.63
CA GLY A 229 15.63 -17.89 -18.86
C GLY A 229 14.51 -18.95 -18.95
N LYS A 230 14.12 -19.57 -17.83
CA LYS A 230 12.99 -20.53 -17.80
C LYS A 230 11.63 -19.86 -18.00
N LEU A 231 11.46 -18.62 -17.55
CA LEU A 231 10.20 -17.88 -17.71
C LEU A 231 10.04 -17.30 -19.12
N GLN A 232 11.15 -17.11 -19.85
CA GLN A 232 11.16 -16.63 -21.24
C GLN A 232 11.00 -17.74 -22.28
N ALA A 233 11.17 -19.00 -21.88
CA ALA A 233 11.06 -20.19 -22.74
C ALA A 233 9.62 -20.72 -22.76
#